data_AF-A0A812QEA2-F1
#
_entry.id   AF-A0A812QEA2-F1
#
_cell.length_a   1.000
_cell.length_b   1.000
_cell.length_c   1.000
_cell.angle_alpha   90.00
_cell.angle_beta   90.00
_cell.angle_gamma   90.00
#
_symmetry.space_group_name_H-M   'P 1'
#
loop_
_entity.id
_entity.type
_entity.pdbx_description
1 polymer ?
#
loop_
_entity_poly.entity_id
_entity_poly.type
_entity_poly.pdbx_seq_one_letter_code
_entity_poly.pdbx_strand_id
1 'polypeptide(L)'
;MAVVVFASLSASCFVQNPGHNVITVALLLLPWLALLVLGLGAARRQQAQVLLGCLVIASIMAAIPIGEYIESSFMDEYWRLGYGAVYEGVDPLSPGASFLDASFMSFDNTAFIDVSKGVGFMKALLLPHSLTQSCHWKNFGIEFKAAFDISS
;
A
#
# COMPACT_ATOMS: atom_id res chain seq x y z
N MET A 1 5.97 -2.55 -35.11
CA MET A 1 7.12 -2.75 -34.20
C MET A 1 6.90 -2.18 -32.80
N ALA A 2 6.36 -0.96 -32.62
CA ALA A 2 6.08 -0.38 -31.30
C ALA A 2 5.23 -1.28 -30.36
N VAL A 3 4.26 -2.00 -30.92
CA VAL A 3 3.38 -2.95 -30.20
C VAL A 3 4.16 -4.05 -29.48
N VAL A 4 5.19 -4.57 -30.14
CA VAL A 4 5.96 -5.72 -29.63
C VAL A 4 6.91 -5.29 -28.52
N VAL A 5 7.48 -4.09 -28.63
CA VAL A 5 8.39 -3.52 -27.63
C VAL A 5 7.63 -3.15 -26.34
N PHE A 6 6.42 -2.60 -26.46
CA PHE A 6 5.60 -2.27 -25.28
C PHE A 6 5.07 -3.52 -24.56
N ALA A 7 4.62 -4.53 -25.30
CA ALA A 7 4.17 -5.79 -24.72
C ALA A 7 5.29 -6.56 -24.01
N SER A 8 6.53 -6.45 -24.51
CA SER A 8 7.69 -7.05 -23.86
C SER A 8 8.11 -6.28 -22.61
N LEU A 9 8.05 -4.95 -22.61
CA LEU A 9 8.28 -4.12 -21.42
C LEU A 9 7.25 -4.38 -20.31
N SER A 10 5.96 -4.53 -20.65
CA SER A 10 4.93 -4.84 -19.65
C SER A 10 5.10 -6.24 -19.05
N ALA A 11 5.55 -7.21 -19.86
CA ALA A 11 5.84 -8.56 -19.39
C ALA A 11 7.06 -8.60 -18.45
N SER A 12 8.09 -7.80 -18.73
CA SER A 12 9.28 -7.68 -17.87
C SER A 12 8.96 -7.04 -16.51
N CYS A 13 8.12 -6.00 -16.47
CA CYS A 13 7.70 -5.37 -15.21
C CYS A 13 6.84 -6.30 -14.33
N PHE A 14 6.03 -7.19 -14.93
CA PHE A 14 5.16 -8.10 -14.19
C PHE A 14 5.93 -9.14 -13.35
N VAL A 15 7.17 -9.46 -13.75
CA VAL A 15 7.98 -10.49 -13.09
C VAL A 15 8.61 -9.99 -11.78
N GLN A 16 8.72 -8.68 -11.55
CA GLN A 16 9.57 -8.15 -10.48
C GLN A 16 8.86 -7.92 -9.12
N ASN A 17 7.52 -7.73 -9.04
CA ASN A 17 6.83 -7.47 -7.76
C ASN A 17 5.32 -7.79 -7.74
N PRO A 18 4.85 -8.88 -7.10
CA PRO A 18 3.46 -9.35 -7.19
C PRO A 18 2.40 -8.35 -6.67
N GLY A 19 2.75 -7.46 -5.73
CA GLY A 19 1.82 -6.47 -5.17
C GLY A 19 1.69 -5.16 -5.95
N HIS A 20 2.73 -4.75 -6.70
CA HIS A 20 2.74 -3.50 -7.48
C HIS A 20 2.24 -3.70 -8.93
N ASN A 21 2.06 -4.95 -9.36
CA ASN A 21 1.82 -5.32 -10.75
C ASN A 21 0.53 -4.74 -11.37
N VAL A 22 -0.53 -4.56 -10.58
CA VAL A 22 -1.83 -4.14 -11.13
C VAL A 22 -1.79 -2.68 -11.60
N ILE A 23 -1.13 -1.82 -10.82
CA ILE A 23 -1.02 -0.39 -11.09
C ILE A 23 -0.10 -0.15 -12.29
N THR A 24 1.04 -0.86 -12.35
CA THR A 24 1.99 -0.74 -13.46
C THR A 24 1.39 -1.20 -14.79
N VAL A 25 0.61 -2.29 -14.79
CA VAL A 25 -0.05 -2.78 -16.02
C VAL A 25 -1.14 -1.81 -16.46
N ALA A 26 -1.95 -1.27 -15.54
CA ALA A 26 -2.96 -0.27 -15.87
C ALA A 26 -2.35 1.02 -16.47
N LEU A 27 -1.26 1.52 -15.87
CA LEU A 27 -0.55 2.71 -16.34
C LEU A 27 0.08 2.55 -17.72
N LEU A 28 0.46 1.33 -18.12
CA LEU A 28 1.00 1.06 -19.46
C LEU A 28 -0.10 0.81 -20.49
N LEU A 29 -1.19 0.14 -20.10
CA LEU A 29 -2.24 -0.28 -21.02
C LEU A 29 -3.16 0.86 -21.44
N LEU A 30 -3.44 1.82 -20.54
CA LEU A 30 -4.25 3.01 -20.83
C LEU A 30 -3.66 3.95 -21.90
N PRO A 31 -2.41 4.43 -21.81
CA PRO A 31 -1.82 5.28 -22.84
C PRO A 31 -1.62 4.52 -24.15
N TRP A 32 -1.36 3.21 -24.08
CA TRP A 32 -1.31 2.35 -25.25
C TRP A 32 -2.64 2.31 -26.01
N LEU A 33 -3.75 2.09 -25.29
CA LEU A 33 -5.09 2.10 -25.89
C LEU A 33 -5.42 3.47 -26.49
N ALA A 34 -5.04 4.56 -25.80
CA ALA A 34 -5.23 5.92 -26.30
C ALA A 34 -4.48 6.18 -27.62
N LEU A 35 -3.21 5.75 -27.72
CA LEU A 35 -2.43 5.83 -28.95
C LEU A 35 -3.04 5.03 -30.10
N LEU A 36 -3.59 3.84 -29.79
CA LEU A 36 -4.24 2.99 -30.80
C LEU A 36 -5.50 3.66 -31.36
N VAL A 37 -6.34 4.24 -30.50
CA VAL A 37 -7.52 5.01 -30.91
C VAL A 37 -7.13 6.23 -31.73
N LEU A 38 -6.07 6.94 -31.35
CA LEU A 38 -5.58 8.12 -32.05
C LEU A 38 -5.04 7.76 -33.45
N GLY A 39 -4.31 6.65 -33.57
CA GLY A 39 -3.83 6.11 -34.84
C GLY A 39 -4.97 5.66 -35.78
N LEU A 40 -5.97 4.95 -35.25
CA LEU A 40 -7.15 4.55 -36.03
C LEU A 40 -7.99 5.76 -36.48
N GLY A 41 -8.15 6.75 -35.61
CA GLY A 41 -8.86 7.99 -35.91
C GLY A 41 -8.17 8.82 -37.00
N ALA A 42 -6.84 8.91 -36.94
CA ALA A 42 -6.04 9.58 -37.97
C ALA A 42 -6.17 8.87 -39.33
N ALA A 43 -6.15 7.54 -39.36
CA ALA A 43 -6.30 6.77 -40.59
C ALA A 43 -7.69 6.91 -41.24
N ARG A 44 -8.76 7.00 -40.42
CA ARG A 44 -10.15 7.14 -40.90
C ARG A 44 -10.59 8.59 -41.13
N ARG A 45 -9.73 9.59 -40.89
CA ARG A 45 -10.05 11.04 -40.96
C ARG A 45 -11.28 11.45 -40.13
N GLN A 46 -11.66 10.69 -39.10
CA GLN A 46 -12.77 11.04 -38.23
C GLN A 46 -12.29 12.00 -37.14
N GLN A 47 -12.53 13.30 -37.33
CA GLN A 47 -12.07 14.35 -36.41
C GLN A 47 -12.54 14.15 -34.96
N ALA A 48 -13.73 13.58 -34.76
CA ALA A 48 -14.25 13.26 -33.43
C ALA A 48 -13.40 12.24 -32.68
N GLN A 49 -12.83 11.24 -33.37
CA GLN A 49 -11.97 10.22 -32.74
C GLN A 49 -10.62 10.79 -32.33
N VAL A 50 -10.08 11.73 -33.10
CA VAL A 50 -8.83 12.42 -32.78
C VAL A 50 -8.98 13.31 -31.55
N LEU A 51 -10.08 14.07 -31.45
CA LEU A 51 -10.41 14.89 -30.27
C LEU A 51 -10.51 14.04 -29.01
N LEU A 52 -11.18 12.89 -29.10
CA LEU A 52 -11.32 11.96 -27.96
C LEU A 52 -9.96 11.39 -27.52
N GLY A 53 -9.10 11.00 -28.47
CA GLY A 53 -7.73 10.57 -28.18
C GLY A 53 -6.90 11.65 -27.47
N CYS A 54 -6.96 12.90 -27.94
CA CYS A 54 -6.28 14.03 -27.31
C CYS A 54 -6.79 14.30 -25.88
N LEU A 55 -8.10 14.19 -25.65
CA LEU A 55 -8.71 14.40 -24.34
C LEU A 55 -8.22 13.36 -23.31
N VAL A 56 -8.08 12.10 -23.73
CA VAL A 56 -7.57 11.02 -22.87
C VAL A 56 -6.11 11.26 -22.52
N ILE A 57 -5.27 11.65 -23.49
CA ILE A 57 -3.86 11.97 -23.23
C ILE A 57 -3.75 13.16 -22.27
N ALA A 58 -4.54 14.21 -22.47
CA ALA A 58 -4.56 15.37 -21.57
C ALA A 58 -4.94 14.98 -20.14
N SER A 59 -5.93 14.09 -19.97
CA SER A 59 -6.33 13.56 -18.66
C SER A 59 -5.20 12.79 -17.97
N ILE A 60 -4.51 11.90 -18.70
CA ILE A 60 -3.37 11.15 -18.17
C ILE A 60 -2.24 12.09 -17.74
N MET A 61 -1.91 13.08 -18.57
CA MET A 61 -0.89 14.09 -18.26
C MET A 61 -1.22 14.90 -17.00
N ALA A 62 -2.50 15.18 -16.76
CA ALA A 62 -2.96 15.85 -15.54
C ALA A 62 -2.92 14.94 -14.31
N ALA A 63 -3.16 13.64 -14.48
CA ALA A 63 -3.17 12.67 -13.38
C ALA A 63 -1.77 12.39 -12.81
N ILE A 64 -0.71 12.40 -13.64
CA ILE A 64 0.68 12.14 -13.22
C ILE A 64 1.13 13.05 -12.06
N PRO A 65 1.11 14.40 -12.18
CA PRO A 65 1.59 15.27 -11.10
C PRO A 65 0.71 15.20 -9.85
N ILE A 66 -0.59 14.94 -10.00
CA ILE A 66 -1.50 14.76 -8.86
C ILE A 66 -1.15 13.47 -8.11
N GLY A 67 -0.86 12.39 -8.84
CA GLY A 67 -0.41 11.12 -8.26
C GLY A 67 0.90 11.29 -7.48
N GLU A 68 1.89 11.93 -8.09
CA GLU A 68 3.20 12.21 -7.46
C GLU A 68 3.06 13.10 -6.21
N TYR A 69 2.16 14.08 -6.25
CA TYR A 69 1.86 14.93 -5.10
C TYR A 69 1.24 14.14 -3.94
N ILE A 70 0.31 13.23 -4.23
CA ILE A 70 -0.32 12.38 -3.20
C ILE A 70 0.71 11.40 -2.61
N GLU A 71 1.54 10.80 -3.47
CA GLU A 71 2.60 9.87 -3.04
C GLU A 71 3.57 10.57 -2.07
N SER A 72 4.13 11.71 -2.46
CA SER A 72 5.04 12.48 -1.60
C SER A 72 4.38 13.01 -0.32
N SER A 73 3.09 13.38 -0.38
CA SER A 73 2.42 13.97 0.79
C SER A 73 1.95 12.94 1.82
N PHE A 74 1.60 11.73 1.40
CA PHE A 74 0.92 10.75 2.26
C PHE A 74 1.63 9.40 2.34
N MET A 75 2.32 8.98 1.28
CA MET A 75 2.93 7.65 1.26
C MET A 75 4.27 7.60 1.98
N ASP A 76 5.00 8.70 2.11
CA ASP A 76 6.24 8.73 2.90
C ASP A 76 6.01 8.31 4.35
N GLU A 77 4.94 8.81 4.98
CA GLU A 77 4.58 8.42 6.34
C GLU A 77 4.11 6.97 6.42
N TYR A 78 3.32 6.53 5.42
CA TYR A 78 2.85 5.15 5.35
C TYR A 78 4.01 4.17 5.17
N TRP A 79 4.99 4.49 4.31
CA TRP A 79 6.19 3.69 4.11
C TRP A 79 7.07 3.73 5.36
N ARG A 80 7.20 4.88 6.02
CA ARG A 80 7.91 4.97 7.30
C ARG A 80 7.32 4.04 8.36
N LEU A 81 6.00 3.93 8.42
CA LEU A 81 5.31 2.99 9.32
C LEU A 81 5.39 1.54 8.82
N GLY A 82 5.28 1.31 7.51
CA GLY A 82 5.33 -0.04 6.93
C GLY A 82 6.71 -0.70 6.98
N TYR A 83 7.78 0.10 6.80
CA TYR A 83 9.18 -0.32 6.84
C TYR A 83 9.87 0.05 8.16
N GLY A 84 9.15 0.60 9.14
CA GLY A 84 9.72 0.94 10.44
C GLY A 84 10.27 -0.30 11.14
N ALA A 85 11.23 -0.06 12.04
CA ALA A 85 11.89 -1.14 12.75
C ALA A 85 10.89 -1.88 13.67
N VAL A 86 10.99 -3.21 13.67
CA VAL A 86 10.24 -4.06 14.59
C VAL A 86 11.15 -4.40 15.75
N TYR A 87 10.81 -3.94 16.95
CA TYR A 87 11.57 -4.25 18.16
C TYR A 87 10.78 -5.24 19.02
N GLU A 88 11.42 -6.35 19.36
CA GLU A 88 10.85 -7.40 20.21
C GLU A 88 11.62 -7.52 21.52
N GLY A 89 10.92 -7.85 22.61
CA GLY A 89 11.53 -8.04 23.93
C GLY A 89 12.06 -6.74 24.54
N VAL A 90 11.45 -5.60 24.21
CA VAL A 90 11.87 -4.30 24.73
C VAL A 90 11.48 -4.21 26.21
N ASP A 91 12.44 -3.79 27.05
CA ASP A 91 12.21 -3.54 28.46
C ASP A 91 11.28 -2.31 28.63
N PRO A 92 10.15 -2.41 29.34
CA PRO A 92 9.26 -1.27 29.59
C PRO A 92 9.92 -0.11 30.34
N LEU A 93 11.03 -0.37 31.06
CA LEU A 93 11.80 0.67 31.76
C LEU A 93 12.83 1.35 30.88
N SER A 94 13.05 0.86 29.65
CA SER A 94 14.01 1.45 28.73
C SER A 94 13.55 2.82 28.22
N PRO A 95 14.47 3.77 27.96
CA PRO A 95 14.09 5.09 27.47
C PRO A 95 13.47 4.98 26.07
N GLY A 96 12.21 5.42 25.94
CA GLY A 96 11.46 5.42 24.66
C GLY A 96 12.12 6.22 23.53
N ALA A 97 13.05 7.12 23.85
CA ALA A 97 13.85 7.86 22.86
C ALA A 97 14.70 6.95 21.97
N SER A 98 15.00 5.73 22.40
CA SER A 98 15.80 4.77 21.62
C SER A 98 15.00 4.06 20.51
N PHE A 99 13.68 4.25 20.48
CA PHE A 99 12.74 3.53 19.61
C PHE A 99 11.83 4.48 18.83
N LEU A 100 12.32 5.68 18.51
CA LEU A 100 11.56 6.69 17.76
C LEU A 100 11.24 6.25 16.31
N ASP A 101 11.95 5.25 15.80
CA ASP A 101 11.77 4.65 14.48
C ASP A 101 10.93 3.35 14.50
N ALA A 102 10.45 2.94 15.68
CA ALA A 102 9.68 1.71 15.83
C ALA A 102 8.28 1.86 15.23
N SER A 103 7.96 1.05 14.22
CA SER A 103 6.58 0.91 13.73
C SER A 103 5.78 -0.10 14.55
N PHE A 104 6.48 -1.10 15.09
CA PHE A 104 5.92 -2.15 15.91
C PHE A 104 6.85 -2.46 17.07
N MET A 105 6.30 -2.47 18.28
CA MET A 105 7.04 -2.82 19.50
C MET A 105 6.30 -3.91 20.24
N SER A 106 6.99 -5.01 20.51
CA SER A 106 6.51 -6.11 21.34
C SER A 106 7.29 -6.11 22.65
N PHE A 107 6.58 -5.95 23.77
CA PHE A 107 7.18 -6.01 25.11
C PHE A 107 7.32 -7.46 25.55
N ASP A 108 8.26 -7.73 26.46
CA ASP A 108 8.39 -9.04 27.07
C ASP A 108 7.10 -9.42 27.84
N ASN A 109 6.73 -10.70 27.84
CA ASN A 109 5.49 -11.21 28.45
C ASN A 109 5.42 -10.99 29.98
N THR A 110 6.55 -10.64 30.59
CA THR A 110 6.67 -10.35 32.01
C THR A 110 6.34 -8.88 32.35
N ALA A 111 6.23 -8.01 31.35
CA ALA A 111 5.99 -6.58 31.52
C ALA A 111 4.51 -6.26 31.73
N PHE A 112 4.17 -5.62 32.85
CA PHE A 112 2.85 -5.03 33.07
C PHE A 112 2.83 -3.58 32.60
N ILE A 113 2.08 -3.31 31.53
CA ILE A 113 1.92 -1.97 30.97
C ILE A 113 0.66 -1.34 31.57
N ASP A 114 0.82 -0.22 32.28
CA ASP A 114 -0.31 0.57 32.77
C ASP A 114 -0.96 1.33 31.60
N VAL A 115 -2.02 0.73 31.07
CA VAL A 115 -2.80 1.23 29.94
C VAL A 115 -3.45 2.59 30.22
N SER A 116 -3.68 2.94 31.49
CA SER A 116 -4.34 4.19 31.87
C SER A 116 -3.51 5.45 31.54
N LYS A 117 -2.21 5.27 31.29
CA LYS A 117 -1.26 6.35 31.01
C LYS A 117 -0.73 6.37 29.57
N GLY A 118 -1.09 5.37 28.76
CA GLY A 118 -0.67 5.31 27.35
C GLY A 118 -1.49 6.25 26.47
N VAL A 119 -0.83 7.15 25.75
CA VAL A 119 -1.46 8.02 24.75
C VAL A 119 -1.21 7.42 23.36
N GLY A 120 -2.14 6.61 22.86
CA GLY A 120 -1.99 5.94 21.56
C GLY A 120 -3.24 5.16 21.14
N PHE A 121 -3.37 4.88 19.85
CA PHE A 121 -4.45 4.04 19.30
C PHE A 121 -4.28 2.59 19.80
N MET A 122 -4.88 2.29 20.94
CA MET A 122 -5.12 0.90 21.30
C MET A 122 -6.28 0.39 20.45
N LYS A 123 -6.01 -0.60 19.60
CA LYS A 123 -7.06 -1.48 19.11
C LYS A 123 -7.54 -2.27 20.32
N ALA A 124 -8.49 -1.70 21.04
CA ALA A 124 -9.02 -2.25 22.27
C ALA A 124 -9.62 -3.63 21.96
N LEU A 125 -8.86 -4.70 22.23
CA LEU A 125 -9.43 -6.01 22.48
C LEU A 125 -10.00 -5.97 23.90
N LEU A 126 -11.03 -5.15 24.11
CA LEU A 126 -11.84 -5.19 25.31
C LEU A 126 -12.76 -6.40 25.20
N LEU A 127 -12.26 -7.55 25.63
CA LEU A 127 -13.12 -8.61 26.12
C LEU A 127 -13.14 -8.51 27.66
N PRO A 128 -14.25 -8.08 28.28
CA PRO A 128 -14.59 -8.63 29.57
C PRO A 128 -14.86 -10.14 29.37
N HIS A 129 -14.33 -10.95 30.28
CA HIS A 129 -14.60 -12.37 30.46
C HIS A 129 -15.70 -12.98 29.56
N SER A 130 -15.32 -14.01 28.80
CA SER A 130 -16.18 -14.93 28.05
C SER A 130 -16.87 -14.36 26.80
N LEU A 131 -16.19 -14.47 25.67
CA LEU A 131 -16.68 -15.13 24.46
C LEU A 131 -15.57 -15.05 23.39
N THR A 132 -15.12 -16.22 22.94
CA THR A 132 -14.24 -16.43 21.80
C THR A 132 -14.85 -15.82 20.54
N GLN A 133 -14.60 -14.54 20.29
CA GLN A 133 -14.98 -13.91 19.04
C GLN A 133 -13.79 -13.95 18.09
N SER A 134 -13.82 -14.93 17.20
CA SER A 134 -12.94 -14.99 16.03
C SER A 134 -13.23 -13.76 15.15
N CYS A 135 -12.44 -12.71 15.32
CA CYS A 135 -12.47 -11.57 14.40
C CYS A 135 -11.82 -12.02 13.09
N HIS A 136 -12.66 -12.46 12.15
CA HIS A 136 -12.25 -12.80 10.80
C HIS A 136 -11.95 -11.51 10.02
N TRP A 137 -10.70 -11.03 10.08
CA TRP A 137 -10.21 -9.93 9.26
C TRP A 137 -10.03 -10.43 7.82
N LYS A 138 -11.00 -10.16 6.93
CA LYS A 138 -10.97 -10.65 5.54
C LYS A 138 -10.39 -9.67 4.51
N ASN A 139 -9.97 -8.45 4.90
CA ASN A 139 -9.59 -7.41 3.93
C ASN A 139 -8.21 -6.76 4.11
N PHE A 140 -7.45 -7.09 5.16
CA PHE A 140 -6.05 -6.70 5.27
C PHE A 140 -5.27 -7.96 5.66
N GLY A 141 -4.55 -8.54 4.70
CA GLY A 141 -3.80 -9.80 4.83
C GLY A 141 -2.59 -9.70 5.75
N ILE A 142 -2.83 -9.34 7.01
CA ILE A 142 -1.84 -9.31 8.08
C ILE A 142 -2.43 -10.10 9.24
N GLU A 143 -2.14 -11.41 9.26
CA GLU A 143 -2.46 -12.28 10.39
C GLU A 143 -1.43 -12.04 11.51
N PHE A 144 -1.84 -11.37 12.59
CA PHE A 144 -1.08 -11.36 13.83
C PHE A 144 -1.60 -12.45 14.75
N LYS A 145 -0.77 -13.48 14.97
CA LYS A 145 -1.05 -14.60 15.87
C LYS A 145 -0.29 -14.40 17.17
N ALA A 146 -0.91 -13.74 18.14
CA ALA A 146 -0.39 -13.71 19.50
C ALA A 146 -0.77 -15.02 20.21
N ALA A 147 0.21 -15.89 20.43
CA ALA A 147 0.05 -17.09 21.27
C ALA A 147 0.40 -16.70 22.71
N PHE A 148 -0.60 -16.64 23.57
CA PHE A 148 -0.43 -16.44 25.01
C PHE A 148 -0.59 -17.81 25.69
N ASP A 149 0.53 -18.43 26.05
CA ASP A 149 0.56 -19.73 26.72
C ASP A 149 0.58 -19.50 28.25
N ILE A 150 -0.54 -19.79 28.91
CA ILE A 150 -0.65 -19.71 30.38
C ILE A 150 -0.46 -21.14 30.89
N SER A 151 0.79 -21.51 31.16
CA SER A 151 1.12 -22.68 31.98
C SER A 151 1.31 -22.21 33.42
N SER A 152 0.26 -22.37 34.23
CA SER A 152 0.32 -22.33 35.70
C SER A 152 0.80 -23.67 36.27
#